data_AF-A0A957T8C1-F1
#
_entry.id   AF-A0A957T8C1-F1
#
_cell.length_a   1.000
_cell.length_b   1.000
_cell.length_c   1.000
_cell.angle_alpha   90.00
_cell.angle_beta   90.00
_cell.angle_gamma   90.00
#
_symmetry.space_group_name_H-M   'P 1'
#
loop_
_entity.id
_entity.type
_entity.pdbx_description
1 polymer ?
#
loop_
_entity_poly.entity_id
_entity_poly.type
_entity_poly.pdbx_seq_one_letter_code
_entity_poly.pdbx_strand_id
1 'polypeptide(L)'
;MEEAGKPEEACKLFLEAWDEATNDHEKFFAAHYVARHQNNVSDRLKWLETALQFALKLDDATVKSAFPALYAKIAQCYDELNEPDKAKQHYKLAALSKDNPVDNGPFYHGTRADLRVGDLLTPGGDSNYEADLKMNHIYFTALVNGAGLAAALAKGDNRERVYIVEPTGSFENDPNVTDKKFPGNPTRSYRSLAPLKIVGEVSEWVRQTPEEIQKWRERLADLLPKKMDSYLGRFSSAAFFLTTM
;
A
#
# COMPACT_ATOMS: atom_id res chain seq x y z
N MET A 1 3.52 12.78 -15.09
CA MET A 1 4.40 13.92 -14.76
C MET A 1 5.58 13.46 -13.90
N GLU A 2 5.37 12.80 -12.75
CA GLU A 2 6.45 12.02 -12.09
C GLU A 2 6.95 10.88 -13.00
N GLU A 3 6.03 10.11 -13.60
CA GLU A 3 6.34 9.05 -14.57
C GLU A 3 6.84 9.58 -15.92
N ALA A 4 6.76 10.89 -16.15
CA ALA A 4 7.18 11.52 -17.41
C ALA A 4 8.62 12.05 -17.38
N GLY A 5 9.37 11.85 -16.28
CA GLY A 5 10.79 12.18 -16.18
C GLY A 5 11.11 13.68 -16.06
N LYS A 6 10.17 14.50 -15.56
CA LYS A 6 10.34 15.96 -15.42
C LYS A 6 10.30 16.41 -13.94
N PRO A 7 11.42 16.30 -13.20
CA PRO A 7 11.43 16.53 -11.76
C PRO A 7 11.13 17.98 -11.33
N GLU A 8 11.55 18.97 -12.11
CA GLU A 8 11.33 20.39 -11.79
C GLU A 8 9.85 20.80 -11.92
N GLU A 9 9.16 20.33 -12.97
CA GLU A 9 7.72 20.54 -13.16
C GLU A 9 6.90 19.85 -12.05
N ALA A 10 7.34 18.68 -11.58
CA ALA A 10 6.70 17.97 -10.48
C ALA A 10 6.86 18.73 -9.14
N CYS A 11 8.05 19.26 -8.85
CA CYS A 11 8.31 20.04 -7.64
C CYS A 11 7.39 21.27 -7.55
N LYS A 12 7.23 22.01 -8.65
CA LYS A 12 6.34 23.18 -8.70
C LYS A 12 4.88 22.80 -8.39
N LEU A 13 4.38 21.73 -8.99
CA LEU A 13 3.01 21.27 -8.77
C LEU A 13 2.75 20.85 -7.32
N PHE A 14 3.73 20.21 -6.66
CA PHE A 14 3.57 19.82 -5.26
C PHE A 14 3.69 21.02 -4.30
N LEU A 15 4.42 22.07 -4.67
CA LEU A 15 4.44 23.33 -3.94
C LEU A 15 3.10 24.08 -4.06
N GLU A 16 2.50 24.10 -5.26
CA GLU A 16 1.14 24.62 -5.45
C GLU A 16 0.12 23.84 -4.61
N ALA A 17 0.18 22.50 -4.64
CA ALA A 17 -0.65 21.64 -3.80
C ALA A 17 -0.42 21.89 -2.30
N TRP A 18 0.82 22.20 -1.89
CA TRP A 18 1.12 22.61 -0.53
C TRP A 18 0.43 23.93 -0.18
N ASP A 19 0.48 24.94 -1.05
CA ASP A 19 -0.13 26.25 -0.78
C ASP A 19 -1.67 26.18 -0.75
N GLU A 20 -2.26 25.35 -1.60
CA GLU A 20 -3.72 25.15 -1.70
C GLU A 20 -4.29 24.21 -0.62
N ALA A 21 -3.44 23.40 0.03
CA ALA A 21 -3.89 22.43 1.03
C ALA A 21 -4.68 23.10 2.17
N THR A 22 -5.87 22.58 2.41
CA THR A 22 -6.87 23.13 3.34
C THR A 22 -6.89 22.42 4.69
N ASN A 23 -6.27 21.24 4.78
CA ASN A 23 -6.27 20.40 5.98
C ASN A 23 -4.91 19.72 6.22
N ASP A 24 -4.72 19.21 7.45
CA ASP A 24 -3.47 18.60 7.88
C ASP A 24 -3.08 17.35 7.07
N HIS A 25 -4.06 16.61 6.53
CA HIS A 25 -3.83 15.43 5.71
C HIS A 25 -3.28 15.80 4.33
N GLU A 26 -3.87 16.80 3.68
CA GLU A 26 -3.33 17.39 2.43
C GLU A 26 -1.93 17.97 2.64
N LYS A 27 -1.72 18.71 3.73
CA LYS A 27 -0.40 19.27 4.08
C LYS A 27 0.64 18.17 4.28
N PHE A 28 0.28 17.07 4.94
CA PHE A 28 1.15 15.90 5.09
C PHE A 28 1.59 15.33 3.74
N PHE A 29 0.65 15.03 2.84
CA PHE A 29 0.98 14.48 1.53
C PHE A 29 1.77 15.46 0.67
N ALA A 30 1.35 16.72 0.61
CA ALA A 30 2.05 17.74 -0.16
C ALA A 30 3.50 17.90 0.31
N ALA A 31 3.74 18.03 1.62
CA ALA A 31 5.09 18.11 2.17
C ALA A 31 5.93 16.85 1.86
N HIS A 32 5.33 15.65 1.96
CA HIS A 32 6.03 14.41 1.61
C HIS A 32 6.46 14.39 0.15
N TYR A 33 5.61 14.84 -0.77
CA TYR A 33 5.95 14.89 -2.18
C TYR A 33 6.96 15.98 -2.51
N VAL A 34 6.82 17.18 -1.93
CA VAL A 34 7.83 18.24 -2.11
C VAL A 34 9.21 17.74 -1.67
N ALA A 35 9.31 17.02 -0.55
CA ALA A 35 10.57 16.44 -0.07
C ALA A 35 11.24 15.51 -1.09
N ARG A 36 10.47 14.70 -1.82
CA ARG A 36 11.00 13.73 -2.81
C ARG A 36 11.69 14.40 -4.00
N HIS A 37 11.36 15.66 -4.28
CA HIS A 37 11.87 16.41 -5.42
C HIS A 37 12.89 17.49 -5.01
N GLN A 38 13.34 17.51 -3.76
CA GLN A 38 14.42 18.40 -3.34
C GLN A 38 15.79 17.84 -3.74
N ASN A 39 16.62 18.73 -4.31
CA ASN A 39 18.00 18.40 -4.70
C ASN A 39 18.99 18.50 -3.53
N ASN A 40 18.65 19.28 -2.50
CA ASN A 40 19.46 19.49 -1.30
C ASN A 40 18.92 18.67 -0.14
N VAL A 41 19.83 17.99 0.58
CA VAL A 41 19.54 17.20 1.77
C VAL A 41 18.87 18.03 2.87
N SER A 42 19.32 19.28 3.09
CA SER A 42 18.74 20.17 4.10
C SER A 42 17.29 20.55 3.79
N ASP A 43 16.98 20.83 2.53
CA ASP A 43 15.61 21.15 2.11
C ASP A 43 14.73 19.90 2.16
N ARG A 44 15.26 18.75 1.72
CA ARG A 44 14.58 17.46 1.84
C ARG A 44 14.24 17.15 3.30
N LEU A 45 15.20 17.31 4.21
CA LEU A 45 15.01 17.11 5.65
C LEU A 45 13.91 18.03 6.19
N LYS A 46 13.98 19.33 5.90
CA LYS A 46 12.98 20.31 6.33
C LYS A 46 11.56 19.92 5.90
N TRP A 47 11.39 19.46 4.66
CA TRP A 47 10.09 19.02 4.16
C TRP A 47 9.64 17.68 4.77
N LEU A 48 10.56 16.73 5.01
CA LEU A 48 10.22 15.49 5.72
C LEU A 48 9.82 15.75 7.17
N GLU A 49 10.50 16.66 7.87
CA GLU A 49 10.13 17.08 9.24
C GLU A 49 8.79 17.82 9.26
N THR A 50 8.53 18.65 8.25
CA THR A 50 7.23 19.29 8.06
C THR A 50 6.14 18.23 7.89
N ALA A 51 6.35 17.25 7.00
CA ALA A 51 5.42 16.15 6.81
C ALA A 51 5.19 15.39 8.13
N LEU A 52 6.25 15.08 8.88
CA LEU A 52 6.16 14.40 10.17
C LEU A 52 5.35 15.21 11.18
N GLN A 53 5.53 16.54 11.23
CA GLN A 53 4.77 17.40 12.13
C GLN A 53 3.26 17.33 11.86
N PHE A 54 2.83 17.34 10.60
CA PHE A 54 1.41 17.17 10.26
C PHE A 54 0.94 15.75 10.52
N ALA A 55 1.77 14.75 10.22
CA ALA A 55 1.46 13.35 10.44
C ALA A 55 1.20 13.03 11.93
N LEU A 56 1.99 13.63 12.84
CA LEU A 56 1.85 13.46 14.29
C LEU A 56 0.57 14.10 14.87
N LYS A 57 -0.04 15.06 14.17
CA LYS A 57 -1.32 15.66 14.59
C LYS A 57 -2.53 14.78 14.24
N LEU A 58 -2.36 13.87 13.28
CA LEU A 58 -3.42 13.04 12.74
C LEU A 58 -3.54 11.75 13.55
N ASP A 59 -4.71 11.52 14.18
CA ASP A 59 -5.04 10.24 14.81
C ASP A 59 -5.61 9.25 13.77
N ASP A 60 -4.86 9.01 12.70
CA ASP A 60 -5.29 8.22 11.55
C ASP A 60 -4.36 7.02 11.32
N ALA A 61 -4.92 5.81 11.24
CA ALA A 61 -4.16 4.58 11.03
C ALA A 61 -3.38 4.56 9.70
N THR A 62 -3.91 5.19 8.64
CA THR A 62 -3.26 5.31 7.33
C THR A 62 -2.03 6.20 7.41
N VAL A 63 -2.08 7.29 8.19
CA VAL A 63 -0.94 8.20 8.38
C VAL A 63 0.09 7.58 9.31
N LYS A 64 -0.34 6.94 10.42
CA LYS A 64 0.56 6.24 11.35
C LYS A 64 1.36 5.15 10.64
N SER A 65 0.77 4.46 9.66
CA SER A 65 1.48 3.45 8.87
C SER A 65 2.64 4.01 8.05
N ALA A 66 2.71 5.33 7.82
CA ALA A 66 3.83 5.98 7.15
C ALA A 66 5.02 6.28 8.08
N PHE A 67 4.84 6.22 9.41
CA PHE A 67 5.88 6.62 10.37
C PHE A 67 7.20 5.86 10.21
N PRO A 68 7.23 4.52 10.03
CA PRO A 68 8.49 3.79 9.84
C PRO A 68 9.31 4.34 8.66
N ALA A 69 8.67 4.51 7.51
CA ALA A 69 9.32 5.01 6.31
C ALA A 69 9.73 6.47 6.45
N LEU A 70 8.89 7.31 7.07
CA LEU A 70 9.16 8.73 7.27
C LEU A 70 10.36 8.94 8.20
N TYR A 71 10.39 8.27 9.35
CA TYR A 71 11.52 8.33 10.28
C TYR A 71 12.81 7.79 9.65
N ALA A 72 12.73 6.70 8.86
CA ALA A 72 13.90 6.17 8.16
C ALA A 72 14.47 7.16 7.13
N LYS A 73 13.61 7.85 6.37
CA LYS A 73 14.04 8.89 5.42
C LYS A 73 14.66 10.11 6.10
N ILE A 74 14.10 10.52 7.25
CA ILE A 74 14.68 11.59 8.07
C ILE A 74 16.06 11.16 8.60
N ALA A 75 16.18 9.93 9.09
CA ALA A 75 17.46 9.39 9.55
C ALA A 75 18.52 9.39 8.45
N GLN A 76 18.17 8.98 7.23
CA GLN A 76 19.06 9.03 6.06
C GLN A 76 19.53 10.46 5.74
N CYS A 77 18.66 11.46 5.87
CA CYS A 77 19.06 12.86 5.69
C CYS A 77 20.07 13.28 6.77
N TYR A 78 19.88 12.86 8.03
CA TYR A 78 20.84 13.12 9.09
C TYR A 78 22.18 12.41 8.89
N ASP A 79 22.21 11.19 8.35
CA ASP A 79 23.46 10.52 7.96
C ASP A 79 24.20 11.29 6.86
N GLU A 80 23.49 11.74 5.82
CA GLU A 80 24.06 12.55 4.74
C GLU A 80 24.57 13.92 5.21
N LEU A 81 23.96 14.49 6.26
CA LEU A 81 24.41 15.71 6.93
C LEU A 81 25.50 15.46 7.99
N ASN A 82 25.93 14.21 8.17
CA ASN A 82 26.93 13.81 9.15
C ASN A 82 26.53 14.13 10.61
N GLU A 83 25.25 13.93 10.95
CA GLU A 83 24.65 14.07 12.28
C GLU A 83 24.24 12.70 12.87
N PRO A 84 25.21 11.84 13.28
CA PRO A 84 24.96 10.43 13.58
C PRO A 84 24.04 10.20 14.79
N ASP A 85 24.07 11.08 15.79
CA ASP A 85 23.21 10.93 16.97
C ASP A 85 21.73 11.11 16.62
N LYS A 86 21.43 12.09 15.76
CA LYS A 86 20.06 12.32 15.28
C LYS A 86 19.63 11.22 14.33
N ALA A 87 20.50 10.75 13.44
CA ALA A 87 20.21 9.61 12.57
C ALA A 87 19.84 8.36 13.39
N LYS A 88 20.66 8.02 14.40
CA LYS A 88 20.43 6.90 15.31
C LYS A 88 19.09 7.02 16.05
N GLN A 89 18.75 8.22 16.53
CA GLN A 89 17.47 8.47 17.19
C GLN A 89 16.29 8.19 16.24
N HIS A 90 16.37 8.67 15.00
CA HIS A 90 15.29 8.50 14.03
C HIS A 90 15.17 7.04 13.53
N TYR A 91 16.28 6.32 13.38
CA TYR A 91 16.23 4.87 13.12
C TYR A 91 15.56 4.10 14.25
N LYS A 92 15.80 4.49 15.51
CA LYS A 92 15.11 3.89 16.66
C LYS A 92 13.61 4.17 16.60
N LEU A 93 13.19 5.40 16.28
CA LEU A 93 11.78 5.75 16.10
C LEU A 93 11.14 4.97 14.95
N ALA A 94 11.84 4.80 13.83
CA ALA A 94 11.39 3.98 12.71
C ALA A 94 11.14 2.53 13.11
N ALA A 95 12.07 1.94 13.88
CA ALA A 95 11.95 0.57 14.38
C ALA A 95 10.79 0.41 15.38
N LEU A 96 10.62 1.37 16.29
CA LEU A 96 9.51 1.38 17.27
C LEU A 96 8.15 1.60 16.62
N SER A 97 8.10 2.26 15.46
CA SER A 97 6.85 2.50 14.73
C SER A 97 6.44 1.35 13.82
N LYS A 98 7.30 0.32 13.67
CA LYS A 98 7.15 -0.77 12.71
C LYS A 98 6.18 -1.87 13.16
N ASP A 99 5.41 -1.63 14.22
CA ASP A 99 4.50 -2.61 14.80
C ASP A 99 3.37 -2.99 13.83
N ASN A 100 2.75 -4.15 14.12
CA ASN A 100 1.60 -4.67 13.37
C ASN A 100 0.52 -3.58 13.24
N PRO A 101 -0.08 -3.42 12.05
CA PRO A 101 -1.14 -2.44 11.85
C PRO A 101 -2.26 -2.64 12.87
N VAL A 102 -2.51 -1.59 13.66
CA VAL A 102 -3.66 -1.53 14.58
C VAL A 102 -4.85 -1.02 13.78
N ASP A 103 -5.42 -1.92 12.99
CA ASP A 103 -6.66 -1.70 12.26
C ASP A 103 -7.73 -2.64 12.82
N ASN A 104 -8.89 -2.10 13.18
CA ASN A 104 -10.01 -2.86 13.74
C ASN A 104 -10.98 -3.36 12.65
N GLY A 105 -10.70 -3.09 11.38
CA GLY A 105 -11.59 -3.44 10.27
C GLY A 105 -12.83 -2.56 10.22
N PRO A 106 -13.97 -3.08 9.71
CA PRO A 106 -14.15 -4.41 9.15
C PRO A 106 -13.21 -4.69 7.98
N PHE A 107 -12.86 -5.96 7.78
CA PHE A 107 -11.98 -6.39 6.69
C PHE A 107 -12.74 -7.14 5.62
N TYR A 108 -12.24 -7.05 4.40
CA TYR A 108 -12.86 -7.57 3.20
C TYR A 108 -11.87 -8.35 2.35
N HIS A 109 -12.33 -9.47 1.81
CA HIS A 109 -11.61 -10.26 0.81
C HIS A 109 -12.46 -10.39 -0.45
N GLY A 110 -11.96 -9.85 -1.56
CA GLY A 110 -12.59 -10.00 -2.86
C GLY A 110 -12.06 -11.23 -3.58
N THR A 111 -12.95 -12.06 -4.12
CA THR A 111 -12.58 -13.27 -4.87
C THR A 111 -13.71 -13.73 -5.79
N ARG A 112 -13.44 -14.76 -6.59
CA ARG A 112 -14.42 -15.49 -7.39
C ARG A 112 -14.71 -16.90 -6.84
N ALA A 113 -14.10 -17.26 -5.70
CA ALA A 113 -14.40 -18.49 -4.99
C ALA A 113 -15.80 -18.45 -4.34
N ASP A 114 -16.52 -19.57 -4.42
CA ASP A 114 -17.83 -19.76 -3.78
C ASP A 114 -17.63 -20.29 -2.35
N LEU A 115 -17.62 -19.39 -1.38
CA LEU A 115 -17.34 -19.64 0.03
C LEU A 115 -18.58 -19.34 0.87
N ARG A 116 -18.65 -19.93 2.06
CA ARG A 116 -19.74 -19.78 3.01
C ARG A 116 -19.24 -19.19 4.31
N VAL A 117 -20.16 -18.57 5.05
CA VAL A 117 -19.89 -18.12 6.42
C VAL A 117 -19.44 -19.31 7.26
N GLY A 118 -18.34 -19.14 7.98
CA GLY A 118 -17.69 -20.19 8.76
C GLY A 118 -16.49 -20.82 8.05
N ASP A 119 -16.36 -20.68 6.73
CA ASP A 119 -15.20 -21.20 6.00
C ASP A 119 -13.92 -20.48 6.42
N LEU A 120 -12.80 -21.21 6.33
CA LEU A 120 -11.46 -20.69 6.58
C LEU A 120 -10.71 -20.54 5.26
N LEU A 121 -10.36 -19.30 4.94
CA LEU A 121 -9.55 -18.94 3.80
C LEU A 121 -8.06 -19.00 4.17
N THR A 122 -7.40 -20.11 3.82
CA THR A 122 -5.98 -20.36 4.13
C THR A 122 -5.04 -19.86 3.02
N PRO A 123 -3.81 -19.41 3.38
CA PRO A 123 -2.74 -19.23 2.39
C PRO A 123 -2.34 -20.53 1.70
N GLY A 124 -1.53 -20.45 0.64
CA GLY A 124 -1.00 -21.61 -0.10
C GLY A 124 -1.66 -21.88 -1.46
N GLY A 125 -2.61 -21.05 -1.85
CA GLY A 125 -3.26 -21.09 -3.16
C GLY A 125 -2.39 -20.51 -4.29
N ASP A 126 -2.89 -20.63 -5.53
CA ASP A 126 -2.18 -20.15 -6.72
C ASP A 126 -2.22 -18.62 -6.83
N SER A 127 -1.16 -18.03 -7.40
CA SER A 127 -1.10 -16.60 -7.71
C SER A 127 -2.06 -16.21 -8.83
N ASN A 128 -2.69 -15.04 -8.70
CA ASN A 128 -3.55 -14.47 -9.74
C ASN A 128 -2.79 -13.85 -10.91
N TYR A 129 -1.45 -13.78 -10.85
CA TYR A 129 -0.64 -13.08 -11.85
C TYR A 129 0.41 -13.97 -12.48
N GLU A 130 1.11 -14.76 -11.66
CA GLU A 130 2.17 -15.66 -12.13
C GLU A 130 1.64 -17.09 -12.17
N ALA A 131 1.80 -17.76 -13.31
CA ALA A 131 1.56 -19.19 -13.40
C ALA A 131 2.58 -19.92 -12.51
N ASP A 132 2.12 -20.95 -11.78
CA ASP A 132 2.93 -21.83 -10.94
C ASP A 132 3.52 -21.19 -9.66
N LEU A 133 3.20 -19.93 -9.34
CA LEU A 133 3.59 -19.30 -8.08
C LEU A 133 2.57 -19.62 -6.98
N LYS A 134 3.02 -20.33 -5.94
CA LYS A 134 2.25 -20.51 -4.71
C LYS A 134 2.39 -19.30 -3.79
N MET A 135 1.24 -18.80 -3.34
CA MET A 135 1.18 -17.63 -2.49
C MET A 135 1.26 -18.03 -1.02
N ASN A 136 2.30 -17.54 -0.33
CA ASN A 136 2.51 -17.83 1.09
C ASN A 136 1.58 -17.03 2.03
N HIS A 137 0.90 -16.01 1.50
CA HIS A 137 0.03 -15.13 2.29
C HIS A 137 -1.39 -15.05 1.70
N ILE A 138 -2.34 -14.75 2.58
CA ILE A 138 -3.70 -14.37 2.23
C ILE A 138 -3.88 -12.86 2.36
N TYR A 139 -4.51 -12.24 1.37
CA TYR A 139 -4.60 -10.78 1.24
C TYR A 139 -6.02 -10.28 1.50
N PHE A 140 -6.15 -9.14 2.16
CA PHE A 140 -7.44 -8.52 2.49
C PHE A 140 -7.27 -7.01 2.71
N THR A 141 -8.37 -6.26 2.74
CA THR A 141 -8.35 -4.79 2.92
C THR A 141 -9.47 -4.34 3.83
N ALA A 142 -9.30 -3.20 4.50
CA ALA A 142 -10.41 -2.55 5.21
C ALA A 142 -11.28 -1.65 4.29
N LEU A 143 -11.02 -1.62 2.98
CA LEU A 143 -11.79 -0.85 2.00
C LEU A 143 -12.63 -1.80 1.12
N VAL A 144 -13.96 -1.74 1.27
CA VAL A 144 -14.88 -2.60 0.52
C VAL A 144 -14.73 -2.47 -1.00
N ASN A 145 -14.52 -1.27 -1.52
CA ASN A 145 -14.31 -1.04 -2.95
C ASN A 145 -12.95 -1.61 -3.43
N GLY A 146 -11.93 -1.63 -2.56
CA GLY A 146 -10.66 -2.28 -2.84
C GLY A 146 -10.84 -3.79 -2.99
N ALA A 147 -11.62 -4.41 -2.12
CA ALA A 147 -12.01 -5.82 -2.26
C ALA A 147 -12.90 -6.06 -3.50
N GLY A 148 -13.80 -5.13 -3.83
CA GLY A 148 -14.60 -5.21 -5.05
C GLY A 148 -13.76 -5.22 -6.33
N LEU A 149 -12.75 -4.34 -6.41
CA LEU A 149 -11.78 -4.35 -7.51
C LEU A 149 -10.97 -5.64 -7.54
N ALA A 150 -10.55 -6.15 -6.37
CA ALA A 150 -9.88 -7.44 -6.27
C ALA A 150 -10.77 -8.55 -6.86
N ALA A 151 -12.04 -8.67 -6.44
CA ALA A 151 -12.97 -9.66 -6.98
C ALA A 151 -13.08 -9.58 -8.52
N ALA A 152 -13.14 -8.38 -9.08
CA ALA A 152 -13.21 -8.16 -10.53
C ALA A 152 -11.93 -8.61 -11.28
N LEU A 153 -10.77 -8.55 -10.63
CA LEU A 153 -9.48 -8.94 -11.22
C LEU A 153 -9.12 -10.42 -11.01
N ALA A 154 -9.91 -11.17 -10.24
CA ALA A 154 -9.62 -12.56 -9.87
C ALA A 154 -9.55 -13.50 -11.09
N LYS A 155 -8.73 -14.54 -11.04
CA LYS A 155 -8.80 -15.58 -12.08
C LYS A 155 -10.15 -16.32 -12.02
N GLY A 156 -10.59 -16.79 -13.19
CA GLY A 156 -11.82 -17.56 -13.37
C GLY A 156 -13.03 -16.72 -13.78
N ASP A 157 -14.06 -17.42 -14.26
CA ASP A 157 -15.29 -16.82 -14.80
C ASP A 157 -16.47 -16.88 -13.82
N ASN A 158 -16.22 -17.32 -12.58
CA ASN A 158 -17.23 -17.35 -11.54
C ASN A 158 -17.66 -15.92 -11.13
N ARG A 159 -18.80 -15.85 -10.46
CA ARG A 159 -19.36 -14.59 -9.96
C ARG A 159 -18.37 -13.91 -9.00
N GLU A 160 -18.18 -12.61 -9.17
CA GLU A 160 -17.44 -11.74 -8.26
C GLU A 160 -18.13 -11.66 -6.89
N ARG A 161 -17.37 -11.92 -5.83
CA ARG A 161 -17.85 -11.92 -4.44
C ARG A 161 -16.91 -11.13 -3.54
N VAL A 162 -17.47 -10.46 -2.54
CA VAL A 162 -16.73 -9.73 -1.51
C VAL A 162 -17.18 -10.25 -0.15
N TYR A 163 -16.27 -10.90 0.57
CA TYR A 163 -16.54 -11.46 1.88
C TYR A 163 -16.06 -10.52 2.98
N ILE A 164 -16.82 -10.44 4.07
CA ILE A 164 -16.34 -9.89 5.34
C ILE A 164 -15.52 -10.97 6.03
N VAL A 165 -14.32 -10.61 6.46
CA VAL A 165 -13.36 -11.58 7.00
C VAL A 165 -12.79 -11.15 8.34
N GLU A 166 -12.49 -12.14 9.18
CA GLU A 166 -11.77 -11.95 10.45
C GLU A 166 -10.41 -12.67 10.37
N PRO A 167 -9.29 -11.94 10.54
CA PRO A 167 -7.98 -12.58 10.67
C PRO A 167 -7.93 -13.48 11.90
N THR A 168 -7.49 -14.73 11.73
CA THR A 168 -7.33 -15.69 12.84
C THR A 168 -5.99 -15.57 13.56
N GLY A 169 -5.11 -14.70 13.07
CA GLY A 169 -3.79 -14.43 13.64
C GLY A 169 -3.28 -13.05 13.24
N SER A 170 -2.00 -12.78 13.52
CA SER A 170 -1.36 -11.52 13.18
C SER A 170 -1.30 -11.29 11.67
N PHE A 171 -1.42 -10.04 11.26
CA PHE A 171 -1.29 -9.60 9.88
C PHE A 171 -0.36 -8.38 9.81
N GLU A 172 0.15 -8.12 8.62
CA GLU A 172 1.05 -7.01 8.33
C GLU A 172 0.53 -6.20 7.13
N ASN A 173 1.04 -4.97 6.99
CA ASN A 173 0.76 -4.15 5.81
C ASN A 173 1.20 -4.89 4.54
N ASP A 174 0.40 -4.81 3.48
CA ASP A 174 0.77 -5.38 2.19
C ASP A 174 1.93 -4.57 1.58
N PRO A 175 3.15 -5.15 1.47
CA PRO A 175 4.31 -4.44 0.96
C PRO A 175 4.22 -4.16 -0.54
N ASN A 176 3.21 -4.67 -1.24
CA ASN A 176 3.00 -4.38 -2.66
C ASN A 176 2.40 -3.00 -2.88
N VAL A 177 1.65 -2.47 -1.91
CA VAL A 177 0.92 -1.20 -2.02
C VAL A 177 1.24 -0.21 -0.90
N THR A 178 1.94 -0.66 0.13
CA THR A 178 2.44 0.18 1.23
C THR A 178 3.75 0.85 0.84
N ASP A 179 3.89 2.14 1.16
CA ASP A 179 5.07 2.97 0.89
C ASP A 179 5.51 2.97 -0.60
N LYS A 180 4.55 2.82 -1.51
CA LYS A 180 4.78 2.88 -2.96
C LYS A 180 4.56 4.28 -3.50
N LYS A 181 3.38 4.49 -4.09
CA LYS A 181 2.98 5.77 -4.65
C LYS A 181 2.79 6.80 -3.55
N PHE A 182 2.13 6.40 -2.46
CA PHE A 182 1.83 7.21 -1.30
C PHE A 182 2.60 6.68 -0.07
N PRO A 183 3.00 7.54 0.87
CA PRO A 183 3.54 7.11 2.15
C PRO A 183 2.51 6.30 2.96
N GLY A 184 2.97 5.26 3.64
CA GLY A 184 2.13 4.37 4.43
C GLY A 184 1.22 3.49 3.59
N ASN A 185 0.09 3.11 4.17
CA ASN A 185 -0.89 2.16 3.66
C ASN A 185 -2.28 2.81 3.55
N PRO A 186 -2.47 3.82 2.67
CA PRO A 186 -3.76 4.49 2.49
C PRO A 186 -4.85 3.56 1.94
N THR A 187 -4.44 2.48 1.27
CA THR A 187 -5.36 1.46 0.76
C THR A 187 -5.83 0.49 1.85
N ARG A 188 -5.28 0.59 3.07
CA ARG A 188 -5.54 -0.28 4.22
C ARG A 188 -5.52 -1.75 3.79
N SER A 189 -4.45 -2.10 3.08
CA SER A 189 -4.24 -3.42 2.48
C SER A 189 -3.31 -4.23 3.35
N TYR A 190 -3.67 -5.48 3.60
CA TYR A 190 -2.99 -6.33 4.56
C TYR A 190 -2.75 -7.72 3.98
N ARG A 191 -1.79 -8.42 4.57
CA ARG A 191 -1.56 -9.83 4.31
C ARG A 191 -1.29 -10.60 5.60
N SER A 192 -1.66 -11.88 5.60
CA SER A 192 -1.53 -12.77 6.77
C SER A 192 -0.97 -14.13 6.36
N LEU A 193 -0.19 -14.75 7.26
CA LEU A 193 0.18 -16.17 7.19
C LEU A 193 -0.88 -17.07 7.86
N ALA A 194 -1.68 -16.51 8.75
CA ALA A 194 -2.81 -17.19 9.36
C ALA A 194 -4.04 -17.12 8.44
N PRO A 195 -4.96 -18.11 8.50
CA PRO A 195 -6.20 -18.08 7.74
C PRO A 195 -7.09 -16.87 8.07
N LEU A 196 -7.99 -16.53 7.15
CA LEU A 196 -9.08 -15.59 7.40
C LEU A 196 -10.39 -16.37 7.54
N LYS A 197 -11.20 -16.05 8.55
CA LYS A 197 -12.53 -16.64 8.71
C LYS A 197 -13.55 -15.81 7.96
N ILE A 198 -14.38 -16.45 7.13
CA ILE A 198 -15.51 -15.79 6.48
C ILE A 198 -16.62 -15.58 7.52
N VAL A 199 -16.98 -14.32 7.76
CA VAL A 199 -18.04 -13.95 8.73
C VAL A 199 -19.27 -13.33 8.07
N GLY A 200 -19.18 -12.97 6.79
CA GLY A 200 -20.30 -12.46 6.01
C GLY A 200 -19.95 -12.29 4.54
N GLU A 201 -20.94 -11.89 3.74
CA GLU A 201 -20.77 -11.49 2.34
C GLU A 201 -21.44 -10.12 2.16
N VAL A 202 -20.75 -9.20 1.48
CA VAL A 202 -21.30 -7.89 1.11
C VAL A 202 -21.79 -7.96 -0.32
N SER A 203 -22.95 -7.37 -0.61
CA SER A 203 -23.51 -7.26 -1.97
C SER A 203 -23.33 -5.88 -2.60
N GLU A 204 -23.09 -4.85 -1.79
CA GLU A 204 -23.03 -3.45 -2.20
C GLU A 204 -21.59 -2.93 -2.24
N TRP A 205 -21.09 -2.68 -3.44
CA TRP A 205 -19.82 -2.00 -3.68
C TRP A 205 -19.82 -1.40 -5.09
N VAL A 206 -18.89 -0.49 -5.34
CA VAL A 206 -18.76 0.15 -6.67
C VAL A 206 -18.24 -0.88 -7.68
N ARG A 207 -19.08 -1.23 -8.66
CA ARG A 207 -18.70 -2.08 -9.79
C ARG A 207 -17.92 -1.27 -10.81
N GLN A 208 -16.81 -1.83 -11.26
CA GLN A 208 -16.04 -1.27 -12.37
C GLN A 208 -16.68 -1.68 -13.69
N THR A 209 -16.64 -0.80 -14.69
CA THR A 209 -17.08 -1.18 -16.04
C THR A 209 -16.07 -2.16 -16.68
N PRO A 210 -16.49 -2.96 -17.69
CA PRO A 210 -15.57 -3.82 -18.42
C PRO A 210 -14.36 -3.07 -18.98
N GLU A 211 -14.55 -1.84 -19.46
CA GLU A 211 -13.48 -0.99 -20.00
C GLU A 211 -12.49 -0.56 -18.91
N GLU A 212 -12.99 -0.24 -17.71
CA GLU A 212 -12.14 0.09 -16.55
C GLU A 212 -11.33 -1.13 -16.10
N ILE A 213 -11.97 -2.31 -16.02
CA ILE A 213 -11.29 -3.57 -15.69
C ILE A 213 -10.21 -3.90 -16.71
N GLN A 214 -10.50 -3.68 -17.99
CA GLN A 214 -9.52 -3.92 -19.06
C GLN A 214 -8.32 -2.99 -18.94
N LYS A 215 -8.53 -1.69 -18.69
CA LYS A 215 -7.43 -0.74 -18.41
C LYS A 215 -6.61 -1.15 -17.20
N TRP A 216 -7.24 -1.68 -16.15
CA TRP A 216 -6.53 -2.22 -15.00
C TRP A 216 -5.65 -3.42 -15.37
N ARG A 217 -6.19 -4.38 -16.15
CA ARG A 217 -5.42 -5.55 -16.62
C ARG A 217 -4.23 -5.16 -17.48
N GLU A 218 -4.39 -4.17 -18.36
CA GLU A 218 -3.31 -3.65 -19.20
C GLU A 218 -2.19 -3.03 -18.36
N ARG A 219 -2.55 -2.14 -17.42
CA ARG A 219 -1.58 -1.55 -16.48
C ARG A 219 -0.83 -2.63 -15.68
N LEU A 220 -1.53 -3.69 -15.28
CA LEU A 220 -0.93 -4.81 -14.55
C LEU A 220 0.06 -5.60 -15.41
N ALA A 221 -0.29 -5.86 -16.66
CA ALA A 221 0.57 -6.57 -17.60
C ALA A 221 1.87 -5.79 -17.91
N ASP A 222 1.82 -4.46 -17.95
CA ASP A 222 3.02 -3.62 -18.14
C ASP A 222 3.94 -3.62 -16.90
N LEU A 223 3.39 -3.89 -15.71
CA LEU A 223 4.12 -3.87 -14.45
C LEU A 223 4.68 -5.24 -14.08
N LEU A 224 4.11 -6.34 -14.60
CA LEU A 224 4.69 -7.67 -14.46
C LEU A 224 5.92 -7.81 -15.35
N PRO A 225 7.02 -8.42 -14.87
CA PRO A 225 8.19 -8.65 -15.70
C PRO A 225 7.79 -9.47 -16.93
N LYS A 226 7.97 -8.91 -18.13
CA LYS A 226 7.92 -9.68 -19.37
C LYS A 226 8.99 -10.77 -19.26
N LYS A 227 8.59 -12.05 -19.31
CA LYS A 227 9.49 -13.21 -19.24
C LYS A 227 10.73 -12.94 -20.09
N MET A 228 11.86 -12.68 -19.44
CA MET A 228 13.18 -12.75 -20.04
C MET A 228 14.17 -13.20 -18.97
N ASP A 229 15.00 -14.16 -19.35
CA ASP A 229 15.77 -15.04 -18.50
C ASP A 229 16.61 -14.37 -17.40
N SER A 230 16.58 -15.02 -16.24
CA SER A 230 17.71 -15.18 -15.31
C SER A 230 18.15 -13.97 -14.44
N TYR A 231 18.24 -14.26 -13.13
CA TYR A 231 19.03 -13.58 -12.09
C TYR A 231 18.92 -12.05 -11.99
N LEU A 232 18.01 -11.58 -11.13
CA LEU A 232 18.27 -10.72 -9.96
C LEU A 232 16.96 -10.04 -9.54
N GLY A 233 16.68 -10.10 -8.24
CA GLY A 233 15.45 -9.62 -7.64
C GLY A 233 15.14 -8.17 -7.98
N ARG A 234 14.05 -7.97 -8.73
CA ARG A 234 13.28 -6.74 -8.78
C ARG A 234 11.81 -7.12 -8.77
N PHE A 235 11.21 -7.14 -7.58
CA PHE A 235 9.76 -7.24 -7.45
C PHE A 235 9.15 -5.87 -7.77
N SER A 236 8.50 -5.81 -8.94
CA SER A 236 7.76 -4.65 -9.43
C SER A 236 6.50 -4.42 -8.59
N SER A 237 6.22 -3.15 -8.27
CA SER A 237 5.35 -2.71 -7.17
C SER A 237 3.86 -2.62 -7.50
N ALA A 238 3.28 -3.61 -8.18
CA ALA A 238 1.88 -3.48 -8.59
C ALA A 238 1.12 -4.79 -8.75
N ALA A 239 1.45 -5.85 -8.02
CA ALA A 239 0.58 -7.03 -7.96
C ALA A 239 -0.53 -6.77 -6.92
N PHE A 240 -1.74 -6.50 -7.43
CA PHE A 240 -2.94 -6.26 -6.65
C PHE A 240 -3.37 -7.52 -5.90
N PHE A 241 -4.16 -7.33 -4.84
CA PHE A 241 -4.89 -8.36 -4.11
C PHE A 241 -5.29 -9.52 -4.99
N LEU A 242 -5.00 -10.75 -4.58
CA LEU A 242 -5.84 -11.94 -4.72
C LEU A 242 -4.97 -13.18 -4.53
N THR A 243 -5.37 -14.00 -3.57
CA THR A 243 -4.97 -15.41 -3.50
C THR A 243 -6.16 -16.21 -3.98
N THR A 244 -6.01 -17.03 -5.01
CA THR A 244 -7.05 -18.02 -5.39
C THR A 244 -6.76 -19.30 -4.62
N MET A 245 -7.76 -19.84 -3.92
CA MET A 245 -7.72 -21.20 -3.37
C MET A 245 -7.70 -22.24 -4.47
#